data_AF-A0A527XMG4-F1
#
_entry.id   AF-A0A527XMG4-F1
#
_cell.length_a   1.000
_cell.length_b   1.000
_cell.length_c   1.000
_cell.angle_alpha   90.00
_cell.angle_beta   90.00
_cell.angle_gamma   90.00
#
_symmetry.space_group_name_H-M   'P 1'
#
loop_
_entity.id
_entity.type
_entity.pdbx_description
1 polymer ?
#
loop_
_entity_poly.entity_id
_entity_poly.type
_entity_poly.pdbx_seq_one_letter_code
_entity_poly.pdbx_strand_id
1 'polypeptide(L)'
;LFPNKHAIYMHDTPQKSFFARDMRALSHGCIRLQDPRGMAAAVLGTSVDDIAEKLKHGHSTENVTRVIPVYVAYFTAWPDMSGKVEYFDDVYD
;
A
#
# COMPACT_ATOMS: atom_id res chain seq x y z
N LEU A 1 4.15 8.44 -8.28
CA LEU A 1 4.50 8.47 -6.84
C LEU A 1 3.72 9.61 -6.18
N PHE A 2 3.28 9.47 -4.94
CA PHE A 2 2.53 10.55 -4.28
C PHE A 2 3.49 11.61 -3.71
N PRO A 3 3.21 12.92 -3.88
CA PRO A 3 4.10 13.98 -3.41
C PRO A 3 4.23 13.96 -1.88
N ASN A 4 5.46 13.87 -1.37
CA ASN A 4 5.76 14.04 0.05
C ASN A 4 7.23 14.44 0.26
N LYS A 5 7.54 15.10 1.38
CA LYS A 5 8.90 15.55 1.74
C LYS A 5 9.82 14.45 2.27
N HIS A 6 9.29 13.24 2.48
CA HIS A 6 9.97 12.15 3.19
C HIS A 6 10.51 11.07 2.24
N ALA A 7 10.40 11.26 0.92
CA ALA A 7 10.77 10.27 -0.10
C ALA A 7 10.11 8.89 0.11
N ILE A 8 8.93 8.85 0.75
CA ILE A 8 8.17 7.62 1.00
C ILE A 8 7.26 7.31 -0.18
N TYR A 9 7.12 6.02 -0.51
CA TYR A 9 6.20 5.57 -1.55
C TYR A 9 5.66 4.17 -1.24
N MET A 10 4.61 3.78 -1.96
CA MET A 10 4.04 2.43 -1.92
C MET A 10 4.66 1.58 -3.04
N HIS A 11 5.10 0.36 -2.73
CA HIS A 11 5.76 -0.50 -3.70
C HIS A 11 5.57 -2.00 -3.43
N ASP A 12 5.92 -2.83 -4.41
CA ASP A 12 5.95 -4.28 -4.28
C ASP A 12 7.17 -4.79 -3.49
N THR A 13 7.12 -6.02 -2.99
CA THR A 13 8.24 -6.72 -2.37
C THR A 13 8.25 -8.20 -2.79
N PRO A 14 9.43 -8.79 -3.06
CA PRO A 14 9.55 -10.23 -3.26
C PRO A 14 9.28 -11.03 -1.96
N GLN A 15 9.39 -10.38 -0.78
CA GLN A 15 9.21 -11.02 0.52
C GLN A 15 7.72 -11.12 0.92
N LYS A 16 6.90 -11.78 0.08
CA LYS A 16 5.44 -11.88 0.29
C LYS A 16 5.06 -12.63 1.58
N SER A 17 5.90 -13.55 2.04
CA SER A 17 5.68 -14.29 3.29
C SER A 17 5.62 -13.39 4.53
N PHE A 18 6.16 -12.16 4.48
CA PHE A 18 6.13 -11.24 5.62
C PHE A 18 4.73 -10.67 5.89
N PHE A 19 3.81 -10.74 4.93
CA PHE A 19 2.41 -10.35 5.17
C PHE A 19 1.67 -11.33 6.09
N ALA A 20 2.18 -12.54 6.30
CA ALA A 20 1.62 -13.52 7.23
C ALA A 20 2.10 -13.34 8.68
N ARG A 21 2.99 -12.37 8.94
CA ARG A 21 3.46 -12.07 10.31
C ARG A 21 2.50 -11.11 11.00
N ASP A 22 2.41 -11.23 12.32
CA ASP A 22 1.65 -10.28 13.15
C ASP A 22 2.34 -8.91 13.15
N MET A 23 3.64 -8.88 13.48
CA MET A 23 4.46 -7.66 13.41
C MET A 23 5.05 -7.49 12.00
N ARG A 24 4.66 -6.41 11.31
CA ARG A 24 5.04 -6.11 9.91
C ARG A 24 5.83 -4.82 9.71
N ALA A 25 6.26 -4.15 10.79
CA ALA A 25 7.14 -2.98 10.77
C ALA A 25 8.60 -3.38 10.46
N LEU A 26 8.81 -3.97 9.26
CA LEU A 26 10.09 -4.56 8.83
C LEU A 26 10.77 -3.73 7.71
N SER A 27 10.28 -2.52 7.44
CA SER A 27 10.75 -1.67 6.35
C SER A 27 11.52 -0.47 6.89
N HIS A 28 12.35 0.14 6.04
CA HIS A 28 13.06 1.38 6.34
C HIS A 28 12.21 2.64 6.11
N GLY A 29 10.88 2.50 6.03
CA GLY A 29 9.92 3.61 5.89
C GLY A 29 8.97 3.52 4.69
N CYS A 30 9.39 2.89 3.57
CA CYS A 30 8.50 2.70 2.42
C CYS A 30 7.41 1.64 2.68
N ILE A 31 6.21 1.87 2.15
CA ILE A 31 5.04 1.02 2.42
C ILE A 31 4.98 -0.12 1.39
N ARG A 32 5.12 -1.36 1.86
CA ARG A 32 5.04 -2.55 0.98
C ARG A 32 3.59 -2.97 0.80
N LEU A 33 3.17 -3.20 -0.44
CA LEU A 33 1.83 -3.66 -0.78
C LEU A 33 1.77 -5.18 -0.91
N GLN A 34 0.75 -5.79 -0.30
CA GLN A 34 0.48 -7.22 -0.48
C GLN A 34 0.02 -7.50 -1.92
N ASP A 35 -0.94 -6.69 -2.41
CA ASP A 35 -1.43 -6.71 -3.78
C ASP A 35 -1.14 -5.38 -4.53
N PRO A 36 0.08 -5.23 -5.09
CA PRO A 36 0.43 -4.05 -5.86
C PRO A 36 -0.32 -3.95 -7.19
N ARG A 37 -0.74 -5.07 -7.80
CA ARG A 37 -1.45 -5.06 -9.09
C ARG A 37 -2.90 -4.62 -8.92
N GLY A 38 -3.58 -5.11 -7.88
CA GLY A 38 -4.90 -4.62 -7.48
C GLY A 38 -4.87 -3.14 -7.14
N MET A 39 -3.86 -2.66 -6.40
CA MET A 39 -3.69 -1.23 -6.14
C MET A 39 -3.49 -0.42 -7.42
N ALA A 40 -2.64 -0.88 -8.35
CA ALA A 40 -2.44 -0.21 -9.63
C ALA A 40 -3.74 -0.14 -10.46
N ALA A 41 -4.47 -1.26 -10.54
CA ALA A 41 -5.76 -1.36 -11.21
C ALA A 41 -6.79 -0.38 -10.59
N ALA A 42 -6.89 -0.34 -9.26
CA ALA A 42 -7.77 0.56 -8.53
C ALA A 42 -7.43 2.02 -8.79
N VAL A 43 -6.15 2.40 -8.69
CA VAL A 43 -5.67 3.78 -8.88
C VAL A 43 -5.89 4.26 -10.33
N LEU A 44 -5.64 3.38 -11.32
CA LEU A 44 -5.80 3.71 -12.74
C LEU A 44 -7.26 3.55 -13.23
N GLY A 45 -8.12 2.83 -12.51
CA GLY A 45 -9.51 2.54 -12.91
C GLY A 45 -9.60 1.61 -14.09
N THR A 46 -8.76 0.58 -14.09
CA THR A 46 -8.69 -0.44 -15.12
C THR A 46 -8.72 -1.81 -14.45
N SER A 47 -8.79 -2.89 -15.21
CA SER A 47 -8.74 -4.24 -14.65
C SER A 47 -7.31 -4.68 -14.29
N VAL A 48 -7.18 -5.68 -13.43
CA VAL A 48 -5.87 -6.31 -13.15
C VAL A 48 -5.29 -6.96 -14.41
N ASP A 49 -6.13 -7.44 -15.32
CA ASP A 49 -5.70 -8.02 -16.60
C ASP A 49 -5.07 -6.94 -17.49
N ASP A 50 -5.65 -5.73 -17.57
CA ASP A 50 -5.04 -4.62 -18.31
C ASP A 50 -3.68 -4.23 -17.74
N ILE A 51 -3.51 -4.29 -16.41
CA ILE A 51 -2.21 -4.09 -15.77
C ILE A 51 -1.24 -5.19 -16.17
N ALA A 52 -1.67 -6.45 -16.20
CA ALA A 52 -0.84 -7.57 -16.63
C ALA A 52 -0.40 -7.42 -18.10
N GLU A 53 -1.31 -7.00 -18.99
CA GLU A 53 -1.02 -6.71 -20.39
C GLU A 53 0.03 -5.59 -20.53
N LYS A 54 -0.13 -4.47 -19.81
CA LYS A 54 0.83 -3.36 -19.80
C LYS A 54 2.23 -3.77 -19.33
N LEU A 55 2.33 -4.80 -18.47
CA LEU A 55 3.60 -5.29 -17.93
C LEU A 55 4.27 -6.38 -18.78
N LYS A 56 3.62 -6.88 -19.85
CA LYS A 56 4.20 -7.95 -20.71
C LYS A 56 5.58 -7.59 -21.29
N HIS A 57 5.83 -6.30 -21.52
CA HIS A 57 7.09 -5.81 -22.08
C HIS A 57 8.10 -5.38 -21.00
N GLY A 58 7.88 -5.77 -19.75
CA GLY A 58 8.77 -5.50 -18.61
C GLY A 58 8.28 -4.32 -17.78
N HIS A 59 8.49 -3.09 -18.26
CA HIS A 59 8.19 -1.87 -17.50
C HIS A 59 7.15 -1.01 -18.20
N SER A 60 6.20 -0.49 -17.41
CA SER A 60 5.29 0.58 -17.83
C SER A 60 5.27 1.69 -16.78
N THR A 61 5.09 2.92 -17.24
CA THR A 61 4.83 4.09 -16.39
C THR A 61 3.51 4.70 -16.79
N GLU A 62 2.60 4.86 -15.84
CA GLU A 62 1.27 5.40 -16.07
C GLU A 62 1.05 6.63 -15.19
N ASN A 63 0.51 7.70 -15.78
CA ASN A 63 0.12 8.88 -15.02
C ASN A 63 -1.27 8.67 -14.41
N VAL A 64 -1.39 8.90 -13.11
CA VAL A 64 -2.68 8.90 -12.43
C VAL A 64 -3.37 10.23 -12.73
N THR A 65 -4.46 10.17 -13.50
CA THR A 65 -5.18 11.37 -13.96
C THR A 65 -6.20 11.88 -12.94
N ARG A 66 -6.63 11.02 -12.01
CA ARG A 66 -7.53 11.39 -10.92
C ARG A 66 -6.75 11.82 -9.68
N VAL A 67 -7.30 12.75 -8.92
CA VAL A 67 -6.76 13.13 -7.61
C VAL A 67 -7.24 12.10 -6.58
N ILE A 68 -6.31 11.32 -6.03
CA ILE A 68 -6.58 10.36 -4.95
C ILE A 68 -5.90 10.88 -3.70
N PRO A 69 -6.64 11.24 -2.65
CA PRO A 69 -6.03 11.63 -1.39
C PRO A 69 -5.39 10.40 -0.73
N VAL A 70 -4.17 10.57 -0.23
CA VAL A 70 -3.41 9.54 0.47
C VAL A 70 -3.15 10.02 1.89
N TYR A 71 -3.65 9.27 2.87
CA TYR A 71 -3.41 9.52 4.28
C TYR A 71 -2.62 8.35 4.88
N VAL A 72 -1.49 8.65 5.49
CA VAL A 72 -0.75 7.71 6.33
C VAL A 72 -0.88 8.22 7.75
N ALA A 73 -1.67 7.51 8.56
CA ALA A 73 -1.98 7.89 9.92
C ALA A 73 -1.63 6.74 10.87
N TYR A 74 -1.31 7.07 12.11
CA TYR A 74 -0.89 6.13 13.13
C TYR A 74 -1.88 6.18 14.30
N PHE A 75 -2.48 5.04 14.61
CA PHE A 75 -3.45 4.90 15.69
C PHE A 75 -3.15 3.60 16.44
N THR A 76 -2.99 3.69 17.76
CA THR A 76 -2.90 2.54 18.66
C THR A 76 -4.27 2.14 19.22
N ALA A 77 -5.33 2.87 18.85
CA ALA A 77 -6.72 2.53 19.13
C ALA A 77 -7.60 2.78 17.90
N TRP A 78 -8.35 1.78 17.44
CA TRP A 78 -9.16 1.85 16.22
C TRP A 78 -10.45 1.00 16.34
N PRO A 79 -11.61 1.47 15.82
CA PRO A 79 -12.84 0.68 15.85
C PRO A 79 -12.78 -0.48 14.86
N ASP A 80 -13.25 -1.65 15.29
CA ASP A 80 -13.58 -2.74 14.39
C ASP A 80 -14.83 -2.43 13.54
N MET A 81 -15.22 -3.37 12.67
CA MET A 81 -16.41 -3.22 11.80
C MET A 81 -17.73 -3.12 12.56
N SER A 82 -17.77 -3.48 13.86
CA SER A 82 -18.93 -3.34 14.74
C SER A 82 -18.96 -2.03 15.52
N GLY A 83 -17.87 -1.24 15.46
CA GLY A 83 -17.70 0.01 16.20
C GLY A 83 -17.08 -0.18 17.59
N LYS A 84 -16.71 -1.40 17.98
CA LYS A 84 -15.98 -1.63 19.23
C LYS A 84 -14.52 -1.22 19.03
N VAL A 85 -14.01 -0.39 19.93
CA VAL A 85 -12.60 0.05 19.90
C VAL A 85 -11.69 -1.10 20.30
N GLU A 86 -10.70 -1.37 19.45
CA GLU A 86 -9.58 -2.28 19.72
C GLU A 86 -8.31 -1.46 19.96
N TYR A 87 -7.38 -2.04 20.71
CA TYR A 87 -6.10 -1.44 21.06
C TYR A 87 -4.96 -2.31 20.52
N PHE A 88 -3.90 -1.67 20.05
CA PHE A 88 -2.75 -2.29 19.41
C PHE A 88 -1.46 -1.81 20.09
N ASP A 89 -0.42 -2.66 20.07
CA ASP A 89 0.89 -2.31 20.61
C ASP A 89 1.48 -1.09 19.88
N ASP A 90 2.12 -0.19 20.64
CA ASP A 90 2.86 0.92 20.07
C ASP A 90 4.23 0.43 19.58
N VAL A 91 4.45 0.44 18.26
CA VAL A 91 5.71 -0.02 17.65
C VAL A 91 6.78 1.07 17.57
N TYR A 92 6.47 2.30 17.99
CA TYR A 92 7.37 3.45 17.94
C TYR A 92 7.75 4.01 19.31
N ASP A 93 7.19 3.47 20.39
CA ASP A 93 7.60 3.72 21.77
C ASP A 93 8.78 2.84 22.23
#